data_AF-A0A842LLV3-F1
#
_entry.id   AF-A0A842LLV3-F1
#
_cell.length_a   1.000
_cell.length_b   1.000
_cell.length_c   1.000
_cell.angle_alpha   90.00
_cell.angle_beta   90.00
_cell.angle_gamma   90.00
#
_symmetry.space_group_name_H-M   'P 1'
#
loop_
_entity.id
_entity.type
_entity.pdbx_description
1 polymer ?
#
loop_
_entity_poly.entity_id
_entity_poly.type
_entity_poly.pdbx_seq_one_letter_code
_entity_poly.pdbx_strand_id
1 'polypeptide(L)' 'EHKTVLFVTHNVEEAVYLADRVLVLSAAPAKIKGEVKIDLQRPRNRTDAKFIELREKILRMIWEG' A
#
# COMPACT_ATOMS: atom_id res chain seq x y z
N GLU A 1 -15.98 -13.29 14.16
CA GLU A 1 -14.63 -13.83 13.87
C GLU A 1 -13.82 -12.74 13.18
N HIS A 2 -12.65 -12.35 13.72
CA HIS A 2 -11.77 -11.40 13.05
C HIS A 2 -10.74 -12.17 12.24
N LYS A 3 -10.82 -12.09 10.92
CA LYS A 3 -9.86 -12.72 10.01
C LYS A 3 -8.80 -11.71 9.61
N THR A 4 -7.54 -12.06 9.82
CA THR A 4 -6.40 -11.30 9.30
C THR A 4 -5.97 -11.92 7.99
N VAL A 5 -5.84 -11.12 6.94
CA VAL A 5 -5.42 -11.55 5.61
C VAL A 5 -4.12 -10.82 5.25
N LEU A 6 -3.12 -11.56 4.79
CA LEU A 6 -1.91 -11.01 4.19
C LEU A 6 -1.99 -11.21 2.68
N PHE A 7 -1.87 -10.12 1.93
CA PHE A 7 -1.84 -10.14 0.48
C PHE A 7 -0.51 -9.59 -0.02
N VAL A 8 0.15 -10.32 -0.92
CA VAL A 8 1.42 -9.93 -1.52
C VAL A 8 1.17 -9.63 -2.99
N THR A 9 1.43 -8.40 -3.40
CA THR A 9 1.20 -7.94 -4.78
C THR A 9 2.31 -7.00 -5.21
N HIS A 10 2.55 -6.95 -6.52
CA HIS A 10 3.39 -5.94 -7.16
C HIS A 10 2.56 -4.75 -7.68
N ASN A 11 1.22 -4.80 -7.55
CA ASN A 11 0.32 -3.74 -7.96
C ASN A 11 0.00 -2.80 -6.79
N VAL A 12 0.56 -1.59 -6.83
CA VAL A 12 0.37 -0.57 -5.77
C VAL A 12 -1.09 -0.13 -5.67
N GLU A 13 -1.79 0.02 -6.79
CA GLU A 13 -3.20 0.45 -6.78
C GLU A 13 -4.08 -0.59 -6.10
N GLU A 14 -3.83 -1.88 -6.35
CA GLU A 14 -4.51 -2.97 -5.66
C GLU A 14 -4.22 -2.97 -4.15
N ALA A 15 -2.96 -2.75 -3.76
CA ALA A 15 -2.57 -2.64 -2.36
C ALA A 15 -3.31 -1.48 -1.64
N VAL A 16 -3.37 -0.29 -2.25
CA VAL A 16 -4.11 0.87 -1.71
C VAL A 16 -5.62 0.63 -1.73
N TYR A 17 -6.14 -0.15 -2.67
CA TYR A 17 -7.58 -0.44 -2.75
C TYR A 17 -8.03 -1.46 -1.70
N LEU A 18 -7.21 -2.49 -1.43
CA LEU A 18 -7.61 -3.64 -0.62
C LEU A 18 -7.11 -3.60 0.82
N ALA A 19 -5.96 -3.00 1.12
CA ALA A 19 -5.30 -3.17 2.41
C ALA A 19 -5.67 -2.07 3.41
N ASP A 20 -5.65 -2.39 4.70
CA ASP A 20 -5.73 -1.35 5.76
C ASP A 20 -4.33 -0.77 6.06
N ARG A 21 -3.28 -1.54 5.77
CA ARG A 21 -1.85 -1.22 5.93
C ARG A 21 -1.05 -1.83 4.78
N VAL A 22 -0.11 -1.07 4.22
CA VAL A 22 0.81 -1.54 3.17
C VAL A 22 2.23 -1.50 3.72
N LEU A 23 2.91 -2.65 3.71
CA LEU A 23 4.34 -2.74 4.00
C LEU A 23 5.11 -2.75 2.69
N VAL A 24 6.11 -1.88 2.57
CA VAL A 24 6.97 -1.80 1.37
C VAL A 24 8.27 -2.55 1.65
N LEU A 25 8.64 -3.46 0.75
CA LEU A 25 9.87 -4.25 0.85
C LEU A 25 10.97 -3.68 -0.07
N SER A 26 12.23 -3.81 0.34
CA SER A 26 13.39 -3.49 -0.49
C SER A 26 13.69 -4.58 -1.52
N ALA A 27 14.58 -4.26 -2.46
CA ALA A 27 15.22 -5.27 -3.30
C ALA A 27 15.91 -6.34 -2.46
N ALA A 28 16.17 -7.50 -3.08
CA ALA A 28 16.82 -8.62 -2.43
C ALA A 28 18.26 -8.26 -1.97
N PRO A 29 18.66 -8.60 -0.73
CA PRO A 29 17.87 -9.26 0.31
C PRO A 29 16.82 -8.32 0.93
N ALA A 30 15.55 -8.77 0.96
CA ALA A 30 14.42 -7.92 1.30
C ALA A 30 14.42 -7.49 2.78
N LYS A 31 14.21 -6.19 3.00
CA LYS A 31 13.94 -5.57 4.30
C LYS A 31 12.67 -4.75 4.20
N ILE A 32 12.00 -4.50 5.32
CA ILE A 32 10.86 -3.56 5.36
C ILE A 32 11.43 -2.14 5.24
N LYS A 33 11.14 -1.46 4.13
CA LYS A 33 11.48 -0.04 3.92
C LYS A 33 10.57 0.88 4.73
N GLY A 34 9.33 0.47 4.93
CA GLY A 34 8.41 1.17 5.80
C GLY A 34 6.97 0.70 5.67
N GLU A 35 6.08 1.40 6.37
CA GLU A 35 4.66 1.12 6.45
C GLU A 35 3.83 2.35 6.05
N VAL A 36 2.76 2.12 5.30
CA VAL A 36 1.75 3.13 4.96
C VAL A 36 0.39 2.66 5.45
N LYS A 37 -0.22 3.43 6.36
CA LYS A 37 -1.60 3.23 6.80
C LYS A 37 -2.56 3.79 5.75
N ILE A 38 -3.59 3.03 5.38
CA ILE A 38 -4.60 3.43 4.39
C ILE A 38 -5.87 3.88 5.12
N ASP A 39 -5.89 5.16 5.51
CA ASP A 39 -7.02 5.77 6.23
C ASP A 39 -8.12 6.26 5.27
N LEU A 40 -8.59 5.34 4.42
CA LEU A 40 -9.68 5.57 3.48
C LEU A 40 -10.81 4.58 3.75
N GLN A 41 -12.02 5.12 3.94
CA GLN A 41 -13.24 4.35 4.09
C GLN A 41 -13.53 3.53 2.82
N ARG A 42 -14.09 2.33 3.00
CA ARG A 42 -14.53 1.47 1.90
C ARG A 42 -15.99 1.77 1.54
N PRO A 43 -16.40 1.68 0.26
CA PRO A 43 -15.58 1.41 -0.92
C PRO A 43 -14.70 2.60 -1.30
N ARG A 44 -13.45 2.34 -1.68
CA ARG A 44 -12.47 3.39 -2.00
C ARG A 44 -12.65 3.86 -3.43
N ASN A 45 -12.68 5.17 -3.65
CA ASN A 45 -12.66 5.72 -5.01
C ASN A 45 -11.20 5.89 -5.48
N ARG A 46 -10.84 5.23 -6.59
CA ARG A 46 -9.48 5.26 -7.16
C ARG A 46 -9.10 6.63 -7.73
N THR A 47 -10.08 7.48 -8.03
CA THR A 47 -9.87 8.85 -8.53
C THR A 47 -9.85 9.89 -7.43
N ASP A 48 -10.06 9.51 -6.16
CA ASP A 48 -9.94 10.42 -5.02
C ASP A 48 -8.49 10.91 -4.89
N ALA A 49 -8.33 12.22 -4.65
CA ALA A 49 -7.02 12.82 -4.44
C ALA A 49 -6.22 12.12 -3.34
N LYS A 50 -6.85 11.73 -2.22
CA LYS A 50 -6.17 11.02 -1.14
C LYS A 50 -5.72 9.62 -1.53
N PHE A 51 -6.51 8.95 -2.38
CA PHE A 51 -6.13 7.65 -2.93
C PHE A 51 -4.87 7.78 -3.80
N ILE A 52 -4.88 8.78 -4.69
CA ILE A 52 -3.74 9.11 -5.57
C ILE A 52 -2.51 9.46 -4.72
N GLU A 53 -2.65 10.30 -3.69
CA GLU A 53 -1.55 10.65 -2.78
C GLU A 53 -0.91 9.43 -2.10
N LEU A 54 -1.73 8.51 -1.58
CA LEU A 54 -1.24 7.27 -0.95
C LEU A 54 -0.53 6.36 -1.97
N ARG A 55 -1.07 6.25 -3.19
CA ARG A 55 -0.44 5.49 -4.28
C ARG A 55 0.92 6.08 -4.63
N GLU A 56 1.00 7.39 -4.85
CA GLU A 56 2.26 8.09 -5.17
C GLU A 56 3.28 7.97 -4.04
N LYS A 57 2.82 8.03 -2.77
CA LYS A 57 3.70 7.82 -1.60
C LYS A 57 4.33 6.42 -1.60
N ILE A 58 3.54 5.38 -1.85
CA ILE A 58 4.04 4.00 -1.89
C ILE A 58 4.98 3.80 -3.08
N LEU A 59 4.63 4.33 -4.26
CA LEU A 59 5.48 4.29 -5.44
C LEU A 59 6.85 4.94 -5.15
N ARG A 60 6.86 6.13 -4.54
CA ARG A 60 8.11 6.77 -4.10
C ARG A 60 8.91 5.87 -3.18
N MET A 61 8.30 5.25 -2.17
CA MET A 61 9.01 4.31 -1.30
C MET A 61 9.58 3.09 -2.03
N ILE A 62 8.99 2.66 -3.15
CA ILE A 62 9.54 1.57 -3.97
C ILE A 62 10.80 2.04 -4.70
N TRP A 63 10.73 3.20 -5.36
CA TRP A 63 11.79 3.73 -6.22
C TRP A 63 12.90 4.47 -5.48
N GLU A 64 12.60 5.09 -4.34
CA GLU A 64 13.55 5.84 -3.51
C GLU A 64 14.24 4.87 -2.55
N GLY A 65 15.43 4.39 -2.92
CA GLY A 65 16.28 3.54 -2.07
C GLY A 65 17.48 3.00 -2.81
#